data_AF-A0A661N477-F1
#
_entry.id   AF-A0A661N477-F1
#
_cell.length_a   1.000
_cell.length_b   1.000
_cell.length_c   1.000
_cell.angle_alpha   90.00
_cell.angle_beta   90.00
_cell.angle_gamma   90.00
#
_symmetry.space_group_name_H-M   'P 1'
#
loop_
_entity.id
_entity.type
_entity.pdbx_description
1 polymer ?
#
loop_
_entity_poly.entity_id
_entity_poly.type
_entity_poly.pdbx_seq_one_letter_code
_entity_poly.pdbx_strand_id
1 'polypeptide(L)'
;MWSAIDPKPLNLIPAHGDGGPSTAERVMLTPDTAHGGWDGEDLRLAARVFAATGGGTCAVTPRLLDVIYRATLEFRAPYVNVVSGCRTGDSSSRHAHGMAVDLAFPGTDDLDLARFVGTLGFVGLGYYPSGGFLHIDVRDASHYWVDRAEAGGESDQEVVLERQAARTDLSATRYRGATATEPPPGITLVPEETEEINQIFEDHLETGTETGTGTGTGTGTGTGTGTGTGT
;
A
#
# COMPACT_ATOMS: atom_id res chain seq x y z
N MET A 1 -20.12 -15.36 -8.41
CA MET A 1 -19.59 -16.72 -8.62
C MET A 1 -18.10 -16.58 -8.87
N TRP A 2 -17.26 -16.98 -7.92
CA TRP A 2 -15.79 -16.93 -8.04
C TRP A 2 -15.37 -17.96 -9.12
N SER A 3 -14.67 -17.55 -10.18
CA SER A 3 -14.46 -18.40 -11.37
C SER A 3 -13.67 -19.68 -11.09
N ALA A 4 -13.84 -20.71 -11.93
CA ALA A 4 -13.15 -22.01 -11.85
C ALA A 4 -11.74 -22.01 -12.50
N ILE A 5 -11.26 -20.85 -12.97
CA ILE A 5 -9.95 -20.72 -13.61
C ILE A 5 -8.87 -20.58 -12.53
N ASP A 6 -7.80 -21.38 -12.64
CA ASP A 6 -6.64 -21.40 -11.74
C ASP A 6 -5.34 -21.39 -12.59
N PRO A 7 -4.45 -20.40 -12.44
CA PRO A 7 -4.56 -19.26 -11.53
C PRO A 7 -5.64 -18.27 -11.97
N LYS A 8 -6.21 -17.55 -10.99
CA LYS A 8 -7.31 -16.60 -11.26
C LYS A 8 -6.79 -15.42 -12.06
N PRO A 9 -7.53 -14.92 -13.06
CA PRO A 9 -7.11 -13.73 -13.78
C PRO A 9 -7.23 -12.48 -12.90
N LEU A 10 -6.36 -11.50 -13.16
CA LEU A 10 -6.49 -10.15 -12.60
C LEU A 10 -7.29 -9.28 -13.58
N ASN A 11 -8.47 -8.81 -13.16
CA ASN A 11 -9.31 -7.93 -13.97
C ASN A 11 -9.10 -6.48 -13.54
N LEU A 12 -8.53 -5.66 -14.42
CA LEU A 12 -8.38 -4.22 -14.22
C LEU A 12 -9.44 -3.47 -15.02
N ILE A 13 -10.09 -2.50 -14.38
CA ILE A 13 -11.06 -1.60 -15.01
C ILE A 13 -10.59 -0.17 -14.75
N PRO A 14 -10.35 0.65 -15.79
CA PRO A 14 -10.08 2.07 -15.57
C PRO A 14 -11.34 2.75 -15.05
N ALA A 15 -11.23 3.42 -13.90
CA ALA A 15 -12.30 4.23 -13.36
C ALA A 15 -12.45 5.50 -14.21
N HIS A 16 -13.70 5.88 -14.47
CA HIS A 16 -14.03 7.18 -15.05
C HIS A 16 -14.67 8.03 -13.95
N GLY A 17 -14.41 9.34 -14.00
CA GLY A 17 -14.72 10.29 -12.91
C GLY A 17 -16.21 10.51 -12.62
N ASP A 18 -17.11 9.76 -13.23
CA ASP A 18 -18.56 9.87 -13.09
C ASP A 18 -19.17 8.84 -12.11
N GLY A 19 -18.37 7.95 -11.50
CA GLY A 19 -18.82 7.03 -10.44
C GLY A 19 -19.87 6.01 -10.89
N GLY A 20 -20.18 5.94 -12.18
CA GLY A 20 -21.05 4.94 -12.79
C GLY A 20 -20.29 3.68 -13.18
N PRO A 21 -20.99 2.57 -13.51
CA PRO A 21 -20.36 1.41 -14.10
C PRO A 21 -19.73 1.82 -15.44
N SER A 22 -18.41 1.93 -15.44
CA SER A 22 -17.62 2.23 -16.63
C SER A 22 -17.85 1.12 -17.66
N THR A 23 -18.28 1.51 -18.88
CA THR A 23 -18.27 0.65 -20.07
C THR A 23 -16.85 0.45 -20.61
N ALA A 24 -15.83 0.94 -19.90
CA ALA A 24 -14.46 0.82 -20.34
C ALA A 24 -14.06 -0.64 -20.45
N GLU A 25 -13.20 -0.89 -21.43
CA GLU A 25 -12.65 -2.18 -21.72
C GLU A 25 -11.99 -2.75 -20.45
N ARG A 26 -12.64 -3.76 -19.85
CA ARG A 26 -12.05 -4.57 -18.82
C ARG A 26 -10.84 -5.26 -19.41
N VAL A 27 -9.68 -5.02 -18.82
CA VAL A 27 -8.45 -5.71 -19.17
C VAL A 27 -8.28 -6.89 -18.23
N MET A 28 -8.18 -8.08 -18.82
CA MET A 28 -7.93 -9.32 -18.10
C MET A 28 -6.48 -9.72 -18.28
N LEU A 29 -5.75 -9.86 -17.18
CA LEU A 29 -4.36 -10.32 -17.15
C LEU A 29 -4.30 -11.76 -16.66
N THR A 30 -3.38 -12.55 -17.21
CA THR A 30 -3.26 -13.98 -16.89
C THR A 30 -1.96 -14.25 -16.15
N PRO A 31 -1.98 -14.41 -14.82
CA PRO A 31 -0.74 -14.59 -14.08
C PRO A 31 -0.07 -15.92 -14.42
N ASP A 32 1.25 -15.93 -14.45
CA ASP A 32 2.07 -17.14 -14.70
C ASP A 32 1.93 -18.17 -13.57
N THR A 33 1.64 -17.71 -12.35
CA THR A 33 1.54 -18.55 -11.15
C THR A 33 0.35 -18.16 -10.27
N ALA A 34 0.03 -18.99 -9.27
CA ALA A 34 -0.98 -18.68 -8.26
C ALA A 34 -0.68 -17.43 -7.41
N HIS A 35 0.51 -16.84 -7.53
CA HIS A 35 0.96 -15.69 -6.75
C HIS A 35 1.31 -14.46 -7.60
N GLY A 36 1.03 -14.51 -8.90
CA GLY A 36 1.40 -13.48 -9.88
C GLY A 36 2.47 -13.98 -10.85
N GLY A 37 3.30 -13.07 -11.33
CA GLY A 37 4.14 -13.28 -12.51
C GLY A 37 3.39 -12.89 -13.78
N TRP A 38 4.00 -12.05 -14.62
CA TRP A 38 3.35 -11.39 -15.73
C TRP A 38 4.28 -11.39 -16.93
N ASP A 39 3.78 -11.84 -18.06
CA ASP A 39 4.53 -11.79 -19.30
C ASP A 39 4.57 -10.37 -19.89
N GLY A 40 5.30 -10.21 -20.98
CA GLY A 40 5.44 -8.92 -21.64
C GLY A 40 4.15 -8.40 -22.29
N GLU A 41 3.16 -9.25 -22.56
CA GLU A 41 1.85 -8.83 -23.06
C GLU A 41 1.00 -8.29 -21.91
N ASP A 42 0.90 -9.02 -20.80
CA ASP A 42 0.18 -8.61 -19.60
C ASP A 42 0.69 -7.26 -19.06
N LEU A 43 2.02 -7.07 -19.01
CA LEU A 43 2.60 -5.79 -18.59
C LEU A 43 2.21 -4.63 -19.54
N ARG A 44 2.11 -4.89 -20.84
CA ARG A 44 1.64 -3.88 -21.82
C ARG A 44 0.15 -3.63 -21.69
N LEU A 45 -0.65 -4.66 -21.43
CA LEU A 45 -2.08 -4.55 -21.16
C LEU A 45 -2.32 -3.67 -19.92
N ALA A 46 -1.62 -3.95 -18.81
CA ALA A 46 -1.69 -3.17 -17.58
C ALA A 46 -1.27 -1.71 -17.80
N ALA A 47 -0.16 -1.48 -18.52
CA ALA A 47 0.32 -0.13 -18.83
C ALA A 47 -0.72 0.71 -19.59
N ARG A 48 -1.55 0.10 -20.45
CA ARG A 48 -2.65 0.82 -21.11
C ARG A 48 -3.71 1.30 -20.12
N VAL A 49 -4.11 0.47 -19.16
CA VAL A 49 -5.08 0.86 -18.10
C VAL A 49 -4.51 1.99 -17.26
N PHE A 50 -3.24 1.88 -16.89
CA PHE A 50 -2.57 2.89 -16.07
C PHE A 50 -2.43 4.22 -16.80
N ALA A 51 -2.10 4.18 -18.09
CA ALA A 51 -2.02 5.37 -18.92
C ALA A 51 -3.38 6.04 -19.12
N ALA A 52 -4.43 5.26 -19.33
CA ALA A 52 -5.79 5.77 -19.54
C ALA A 52 -6.35 6.54 -18.32
N THR A 53 -5.84 6.26 -17.12
CA THR A 53 -6.34 6.82 -15.86
C THR A 53 -5.44 7.92 -15.29
N GLY A 54 -4.13 7.88 -15.55
CA GLY A 54 -3.20 8.90 -15.06
C GLY A 54 -2.75 9.93 -16.12
N GLY A 55 -3.05 9.71 -17.41
CA GLY A 55 -2.72 10.63 -18.50
C GLY A 55 -1.24 10.65 -18.94
N GLY A 56 -0.39 9.79 -18.37
CA GLY A 56 0.99 9.57 -18.78
C GLY A 56 1.25 8.16 -19.30
N THR A 57 2.47 7.89 -19.76
CA THR A 57 2.89 6.56 -20.24
C THR A 57 4.09 6.09 -19.45
N CYS A 58 4.01 4.89 -18.90
CA CYS A 58 5.07 4.28 -18.12
C CYS A 58 5.08 2.76 -18.30
N ALA A 59 6.23 2.12 -18.05
CA ALA A 59 6.29 0.66 -17.92
C ALA A 59 5.81 0.31 -16.50
N VAL A 60 4.80 -0.56 -16.39
CA VAL A 60 4.31 -1.00 -15.08
C VAL A 60 5.30 -1.99 -14.49
N THR A 61 5.67 -1.77 -13.23
CA THR A 61 6.59 -2.64 -12.51
C THR A 61 5.88 -3.96 -12.17
N PRO A 62 6.44 -5.14 -12.51
CA PRO A 62 5.80 -6.44 -12.23
C PRO A 62 5.40 -6.61 -10.77
N ARG A 63 6.27 -6.19 -9.84
CA ARG A 63 6.02 -6.26 -8.40
C ARG A 63 4.75 -5.53 -7.97
N LEU A 64 4.42 -4.41 -8.61
CA LEU A 64 3.20 -3.66 -8.31
C LEU A 64 1.96 -4.47 -8.69
N LEU A 65 1.96 -5.11 -9.86
CA LEU A 65 0.88 -6.01 -10.25
C LEU A 65 0.77 -7.22 -9.31
N ASP A 66 1.88 -7.74 -8.82
CA ASP A 66 1.85 -8.82 -7.82
C ASP A 66 1.18 -8.37 -6.51
N VAL A 67 1.47 -7.15 -6.02
CA VAL A 67 0.78 -6.58 -4.84
C VAL A 67 -0.72 -6.52 -5.09
N ILE A 68 -1.14 -5.94 -6.20
CA ILE A 68 -2.56 -5.79 -6.57
C ILE A 68 -3.24 -7.16 -6.68
N TYR A 69 -2.56 -8.12 -7.29
CA TYR A 69 -3.09 -9.46 -7.48
C TYR A 69 -3.27 -10.22 -6.17
N ARG A 70 -2.33 -10.10 -5.24
CA ARG A 70 -2.45 -10.73 -3.91
C ARG A 70 -3.62 -10.18 -3.12
N ALA A 71 -3.80 -8.86 -3.15
CA ALA A 71 -4.99 -8.24 -2.56
C ALA A 71 -6.26 -8.74 -3.25
N THR A 72 -6.24 -8.89 -4.58
CA THR A 72 -7.39 -9.41 -5.36
C THR A 72 -7.77 -10.81 -4.91
N LEU A 73 -6.79 -11.66 -4.65
CA LEU A 73 -7.01 -13.01 -4.14
C LEU A 73 -7.56 -13.02 -2.71
N GLU A 74 -6.96 -12.22 -1.81
CA GLU A 74 -7.35 -12.13 -0.40
C GLU A 74 -8.81 -11.69 -0.26
N PHE A 75 -9.15 -10.54 -0.83
CA PHE A 75 -10.49 -9.95 -0.70
C PHE A 75 -11.51 -10.58 -1.63
N ARG A 76 -11.08 -11.53 -2.44
CA ARG A 76 -11.88 -12.13 -3.50
C ARG A 76 -12.56 -11.06 -4.36
N ALA A 77 -11.78 -10.07 -4.78
CA ALA A 77 -12.28 -8.98 -5.59
C ALA A 77 -12.53 -9.47 -7.03
N PRO A 78 -13.73 -9.25 -7.60
CA PRO A 78 -14.02 -9.70 -8.97
C PRO A 78 -13.25 -8.90 -10.03
N TYR A 79 -12.87 -7.68 -9.69
CA TYR A 79 -12.06 -6.75 -10.48
C TYR A 79 -11.49 -5.65 -9.58
N VAL A 80 -10.53 -4.91 -10.10
CA VAL A 80 -9.91 -3.74 -9.46
C VAL A 80 -10.23 -2.49 -10.28
N ASN A 81 -10.77 -1.47 -9.61
CA ASN A 81 -10.95 -0.16 -10.23
C ASN A 81 -9.64 0.62 -10.13
N VAL A 82 -9.02 0.93 -11.25
CA VAL A 82 -7.83 1.77 -11.32
C VAL A 82 -8.28 3.21 -11.42
N VAL A 83 -8.11 3.98 -10.35
CA VAL A 83 -8.49 5.40 -10.27
C VAL A 83 -7.46 6.27 -10.94
N SER A 84 -6.18 6.02 -10.69
CA SER A 84 -5.07 6.72 -11.35
C SER A 84 -3.81 5.86 -11.42
N GLY A 85 -3.30 5.64 -12.64
CA GLY A 85 -2.04 4.95 -12.89
C GLY A 85 -0.89 5.88 -13.28
N CYS A 86 -0.32 5.70 -14.48
CA CYS A 86 0.84 6.45 -14.95
C CYS A 86 0.52 7.95 -15.10
N ARG A 87 1.25 8.83 -14.41
CA ARG A 87 1.09 10.29 -14.52
C ARG A 87 2.24 10.93 -15.29
N THR A 88 1.97 12.01 -16.02
CA THR A 88 3.00 12.96 -16.44
C THR A 88 3.27 13.96 -15.30
N GLY A 89 4.51 14.45 -15.17
CA GLY A 89 4.85 15.47 -14.18
C GLY A 89 6.12 15.16 -13.42
N ASP A 90 6.07 15.30 -12.10
CA ASP A 90 7.21 15.15 -11.20
C ASP A 90 7.91 13.80 -11.41
N SER A 91 9.15 13.85 -11.89
CA SER A 91 9.98 12.67 -12.11
C SER A 91 10.39 11.96 -10.83
N SER A 92 10.14 12.53 -9.65
CA SER A 92 10.30 11.84 -8.37
C SER A 92 9.07 11.05 -7.96
N SER A 93 7.91 11.30 -8.61
CA SER A 93 6.67 10.57 -8.34
C SER A 93 6.76 9.13 -8.82
N ARG A 94 6.33 8.20 -7.98
CA ARG A 94 6.26 6.77 -8.32
C ARG A 94 5.21 6.46 -9.39
N HIS A 95 4.20 7.31 -9.56
CA HIS A 95 3.26 7.20 -10.68
C HIS A 95 3.96 7.43 -12.04
N ALA A 96 4.97 8.30 -12.11
CA ALA A 96 5.71 8.55 -13.35
C ALA A 96 6.53 7.31 -13.79
N HIS A 97 6.89 6.44 -12.84
CA HIS A 97 7.72 5.25 -13.06
C HIS A 97 6.93 3.93 -13.13
N GLY A 98 5.60 3.97 -13.09
CA GLY A 98 4.78 2.74 -13.06
C GLY A 98 5.00 1.89 -11.81
N MET A 99 5.37 2.56 -10.72
CA MET A 99 5.60 1.97 -9.41
C MET A 99 4.49 2.31 -8.41
N ALA A 100 3.49 3.10 -8.79
CA ALA A 100 2.35 3.45 -7.97
C ALA A 100 1.03 3.39 -8.73
N VAL A 101 -0.05 3.19 -7.99
CA VAL A 101 -1.43 3.20 -8.45
C VAL A 101 -2.36 3.68 -7.34
N ASP A 102 -3.36 4.47 -7.72
CA ASP A 102 -4.52 4.75 -6.89
C ASP A 102 -5.65 3.83 -7.35
N LEU A 103 -6.23 3.05 -6.45
CA LEU A 103 -7.21 2.03 -6.80
C LEU A 103 -8.28 1.82 -5.73
N ALA A 104 -9.37 1.19 -6.13
CA ALA A 104 -10.46 0.81 -5.23
C ALA A 104 -10.90 -0.63 -5.52
N PHE A 105 -11.25 -1.34 -4.45
CA PHE A 105 -11.70 -2.74 -4.51
C PHE A 105 -13.21 -2.78 -4.22
N PRO A 106 -14.05 -3.16 -5.20
CA PRO A 106 -15.49 -3.21 -4.99
C PRO A 106 -15.87 -4.17 -3.84
N GLY A 107 -16.52 -3.62 -2.82
CA GLY A 107 -16.97 -4.38 -1.64
C GLY A 107 -15.90 -4.59 -0.57
N THR A 108 -14.75 -3.94 -0.69
CA THR A 108 -13.67 -3.94 0.32
C THR A 108 -13.49 -2.52 0.83
N ASP A 109 -13.37 -2.37 2.16
CA ASP A 109 -13.01 -1.09 2.76
C ASP A 109 -11.53 -0.76 2.49
N ASP A 110 -11.23 0.50 2.16
CA ASP A 110 -9.87 0.94 1.83
C ASP A 110 -8.89 0.71 2.98
N LEU A 111 -9.35 0.76 4.24
CA LEU A 111 -8.54 0.51 5.41
C LEU A 111 -8.21 -0.98 5.57
N ASP A 112 -9.16 -1.87 5.32
CA ASP A 112 -8.92 -3.31 5.32
C ASP A 112 -7.93 -3.69 4.22
N LEU A 113 -8.08 -3.07 3.04
CA LEU A 113 -7.13 -3.21 1.95
C LEU A 113 -5.73 -2.72 2.36
N ALA A 114 -5.62 -1.55 3.00
CA ALA A 114 -4.36 -0.98 3.48
C ALA A 114 -3.67 -1.91 4.49
N ARG A 115 -4.42 -2.44 5.45
CA ARG A 115 -3.93 -3.40 6.45
C ARG A 115 -3.30 -4.62 5.80
N PHE A 116 -4.03 -5.26 4.88
CA PHE A 116 -3.52 -6.43 4.18
C PHE A 116 -2.28 -6.09 3.37
N VAL A 117 -2.31 -5.03 2.55
CA VAL A 117 -1.18 -4.64 1.71
C VAL A 117 0.05 -4.29 2.56
N GLY A 118 -0.14 -3.65 3.71
CA GLY A 118 0.94 -3.27 4.63
C GLY A 118 1.70 -4.48 5.18
N THR A 119 1.04 -5.63 5.29
CA THR A 119 1.68 -6.88 5.72
C THR A 119 2.71 -7.41 4.72
N LEU A 120 2.65 -6.99 3.46
CA LEU A 120 3.50 -7.52 2.39
C LEU A 120 4.96 -7.08 2.51
N GLY A 121 5.20 -5.91 3.10
CA GLY A 121 6.51 -5.24 3.13
C GLY A 121 6.91 -4.69 1.77
N PHE A 122 7.86 -3.75 1.80
CA PHE A 122 8.39 -3.02 0.65
C PHE A 122 7.32 -2.28 -0.17
N VAL A 123 6.35 -1.67 0.52
CA VAL A 123 5.22 -0.97 -0.09
C VAL A 123 5.03 0.42 0.50
N GLY A 124 4.63 1.37 -0.33
CA GLY A 124 4.07 2.63 0.14
C GLY A 124 2.55 2.55 0.18
N LEU A 125 1.96 3.09 1.24
CA LEU A 125 0.52 3.13 1.43
C LEU A 125 0.08 4.54 1.80
N GLY A 126 -0.75 5.14 0.95
CA GLY A 126 -1.42 6.39 1.24
C GLY A 126 -2.91 6.16 1.41
N TYR A 127 -3.42 6.42 2.61
CA TYR A 127 -4.85 6.36 2.90
C TYR A 127 -5.48 7.74 2.80
N TYR A 128 -6.55 7.86 2.02
CA TYR A 128 -7.26 9.12 1.73
C TYR A 128 -8.73 8.96 2.15
N PRO A 129 -9.12 9.30 3.39
CA PRO A 129 -10.47 9.06 3.90
C PRO A 129 -11.58 9.68 3.03
N SER A 130 -11.29 10.82 2.39
CA SER A 130 -12.19 11.56 1.50
C SER A 130 -12.06 11.16 0.01
N GLY A 131 -11.05 10.35 -0.34
CA GLY A 131 -10.64 10.09 -1.72
C GLY A 131 -11.38 8.94 -2.40
N GLY A 132 -11.85 7.96 -1.64
CA GLY A 132 -12.50 6.75 -2.17
C GLY A 132 -11.56 5.84 -2.98
N PHE A 133 -10.27 5.90 -2.66
CA PHE A 133 -9.24 5.03 -3.19
C PHE A 133 -8.11 4.87 -2.18
N LEU A 134 -7.36 3.79 -2.32
CA LEU A 134 -6.08 3.58 -1.65
C LEU A 134 -4.94 3.82 -2.64
N HIS A 135 -3.93 4.59 -2.20
CA HIS A 135 -2.66 4.68 -2.90
C HIS A 135 -1.77 3.51 -2.52
N ILE A 136 -1.26 2.80 -3.51
CA ILE A 136 -0.30 1.71 -3.34
C ILE A 136 0.91 1.98 -4.24
N ASP A 137 2.10 1.94 -3.65
CA ASP A 137 3.35 1.95 -4.39
C ASP A 137 4.30 0.83 -3.96
N VAL A 138 5.29 0.51 -4.79
CA VAL A 138 6.39 -0.41 -4.46
C VAL A 138 7.67 0.39 -4.27
N ARG A 139 8.47 0.01 -3.26
CA ARG A 139 9.62 0.82 -2.82
C ARG A 139 10.62 0.03 -1.99
N ASP A 140 11.83 0.58 -1.85
CA ASP A 140 12.93 -0.05 -1.12
C ASP A 140 12.73 -0.17 0.40
N ALA A 141 11.91 0.71 0.96
CA ALA A 141 11.52 0.68 2.37
C ALA A 141 10.08 1.15 2.50
N SER A 142 9.27 0.39 3.22
CA SER A 142 7.85 0.68 3.42
C SER A 142 7.65 2.07 4.02
N HIS A 143 6.56 2.72 3.63
CA HIS A 143 6.23 4.06 4.09
C HIS A 143 4.73 4.27 4.05
N TYR A 144 4.13 4.60 5.19
CA TYR A 144 2.68 4.73 5.32
C TYR A 144 2.33 6.17 5.69
N TRP A 145 1.28 6.70 5.07
CA TRP A 145 0.76 8.03 5.36
C TRP A 145 -0.75 8.06 5.26
N VAL A 146 -1.34 9.01 5.99
CA VAL A 146 -2.73 9.40 5.86
C VAL A 146 -2.75 10.82 5.31
N ASP A 147 -3.57 11.09 4.31
CA ASP A 147 -3.85 12.45 3.86
C ASP A 147 -5.33 12.75 4.10
N ARG A 148 -5.59 13.68 5.02
CA ARG A 148 -6.96 14.04 5.44
C ARG A 148 -7.54 15.23 4.68
N ALA A 149 -6.85 15.69 3.63
CA ALA A 149 -7.36 16.74 2.78
C ALA A 149 -8.72 16.37 2.19
N GLU A 150 -9.63 17.33 2.10
CA GLU A 150 -10.85 17.19 1.30
C GLU A 150 -10.50 17.06 -0.18
N ALA A 151 -11.39 16.44 -0.97
CA ALA A 151 -11.15 16.28 -2.41
C ALA A 151 -10.90 17.64 -3.10
N GLY A 152 -9.70 17.82 -3.66
CA GLY A 152 -9.26 19.06 -4.29
C GLY A 152 -8.68 20.12 -3.34
N GLY A 153 -8.55 19.80 -2.04
CA GLY A 153 -7.87 20.61 -1.04
C GLY A 153 -6.35 20.51 -1.10
N GLU A 154 -5.67 21.32 -0.28
CA GLU A 154 -4.24 21.19 -0.04
C GLU A 154 -3.97 19.93 0.78
N SER A 155 -2.88 19.22 0.45
CA SER A 155 -2.50 17.98 1.13
C SER A 155 -2.30 18.20 2.63
N ASP A 156 -2.90 17.32 3.44
CA ASP A 156 -2.74 17.23 4.89
C ASP A 156 -2.12 15.87 5.23
N GLN A 157 -0.97 15.62 4.63
CA GLN A 157 -0.26 14.35 4.74
C GLN A 157 0.46 14.22 6.08
N GLU A 158 0.16 13.14 6.80
CA GLU A 158 0.83 12.72 8.02
C GLU A 158 1.47 11.35 7.82
N VAL A 159 2.77 11.24 8.13
CA VAL A 159 3.46 9.94 8.15
C VAL A 159 3.03 9.18 9.40
N VAL A 160 2.61 7.93 9.22
CA VAL A 160 2.13 7.08 10.29
C VAL A 160 2.89 5.75 10.31
N LEU A 161 2.90 5.09 11.47
CA LEU A 161 3.31 3.69 11.60
C LEU A 161 4.75 3.38 11.13
N GLU A 162 5.68 4.34 11.20
CA GLU A 162 7.06 4.16 10.69
C GLU A 162 7.76 2.92 11.26
N ARG A 163 7.61 2.69 12.57
CA ARG A 163 8.16 1.50 13.22
C ARG A 163 7.57 0.21 12.65
N GLN A 164 6.28 0.22 12.33
CA GLN A 164 5.61 -0.95 11.78
C GLN A 164 6.05 -1.19 10.34
N ALA A 165 6.15 -0.15 9.52
CA ALA A 165 6.69 -0.23 8.17
C ALA A 165 8.09 -0.88 8.15
N ALA A 166 8.98 -0.47 9.07
CA ALA A 166 10.29 -1.11 9.19
C ALA A 166 10.22 -2.58 9.63
N ARG A 167 9.28 -2.93 10.52
CA ARG A 167 9.09 -4.32 10.99
C ARG A 167 8.54 -5.22 9.89
N THR A 168 7.60 -4.75 9.09
CA THR A 168 7.01 -5.52 7.99
C THR A 168 8.04 -5.80 6.90
N ASP A 169 8.93 -4.86 6.60
CA ASP A 169 10.08 -5.09 5.69
C ASP A 169 11.05 -6.16 6.23
N LEU A 170 11.39 -6.09 7.52
CA LEU A 170 12.23 -7.08 8.18
C LEU A 170 11.58 -8.46 8.18
N SER A 171 10.28 -8.55 8.46
CA SER A 171 9.52 -9.80 8.40
C SER A 171 9.48 -10.36 6.98
N ALA A 172 9.17 -9.52 5.99
CA ALA A 172 9.12 -9.90 4.59
C ALA A 172 10.45 -10.49 4.12
N THR A 173 11.56 -9.88 4.53
CA THR A 173 12.90 -10.40 4.26
C THR A 173 13.15 -11.72 4.98
N ARG A 174 12.88 -11.78 6.29
CA ARG A 174 13.26 -12.90 7.15
C ARG A 174 12.46 -14.17 6.90
N TYR A 175 11.14 -14.04 6.72
CA TYR A 175 10.23 -15.18 6.67
C TYR A 175 9.77 -15.52 5.27
N ARG A 176 9.77 -14.54 4.34
CA ARG A 176 9.37 -14.76 2.95
C ARG A 176 10.53 -14.63 1.98
N GLY A 177 11.72 -14.20 2.39
CA GLY A 177 12.84 -13.96 1.46
C GLY A 177 12.52 -12.87 0.43
N ALA A 178 11.56 -11.99 0.74
CA ALA A 178 11.14 -10.93 -0.16
C ALA A 178 12.20 -9.82 -0.23
N THR A 179 12.23 -9.13 -1.36
CA THR A 179 13.00 -7.91 -1.57
C THR A 179 12.10 -6.82 -2.13
N ALA A 180 12.60 -5.60 -2.25
CA ALA A 180 11.84 -4.50 -2.83
C ALA A 180 11.38 -4.74 -4.27
N THR A 181 12.16 -5.49 -5.04
CA THR A 181 11.93 -5.74 -6.46
C THR A 181 11.22 -7.07 -6.72
N GLU A 182 11.29 -8.02 -5.81
CA GLU A 182 10.73 -9.36 -6.00
C GLU A 182 9.52 -9.63 -5.10
N PRO A 183 8.46 -10.24 -5.63
CA PRO A 183 7.29 -10.57 -4.85
C PRO A 183 7.62 -11.65 -3.80
N PRO A 184 7.11 -11.54 -2.56
CA PRO A 184 7.31 -12.57 -1.53
C PRO A 184 6.75 -13.93 -2.00
N PRO A 185 7.48 -15.05 -2.03
CA PRO A 185 6.86 -16.36 -2.28
C PRO A 185 5.75 -16.68 -1.26
N GLY A 186 4.63 -17.23 -1.74
CA GLY A 186 3.55 -17.84 -0.96
C GLY A 186 3.24 -17.17 0.39
N ILE A 187 2.52 -16.04 0.38
CA ILE A 187 2.16 -15.34 1.62
C ILE A 187 1.33 -16.25 2.51
N THR A 188 1.90 -16.61 3.64
CA THR A 188 1.15 -17.04 4.82
C THR A 188 1.40 -15.97 5.87
N LEU A 189 0.43 -15.10 6.08
CA LEU A 189 0.50 -14.18 7.22
C LEU A 189 0.35 -15.00 8.50
N VAL A 190 1.23 -14.76 9.46
CA VAL A 190 1.02 -15.31 10.81
C VAL A 190 0.03 -14.41 11.55
N PRO A 191 -0.94 -14.95 12.32
CA PRO A 191 -2.01 -14.16 12.92
C PRO A 191 -1.53 -12.97 13.77
N GLU A 192 -0.41 -13.13 14.47
CA GLU A 192 0.19 -12.10 15.32
C GLU A 192 0.61 -10.85 14.51
N GLU A 193 1.12 -11.02 13.29
CA GLU A 193 1.51 -9.90 12.43
C GLU A 193 0.30 -9.11 11.94
N THR A 194 -0.79 -9.81 11.60
CA THR A 194 -2.03 -9.18 11.16
C THR A 194 -2.70 -8.41 12.29
N GLU A 195 -2.75 -8.97 13.50
CA GLU A 195 -3.37 -8.31 14.64
C GLU A 195 -2.59 -7.08 15.11
N GLU A 196 -1.26 -7.13 15.14
CA GLU A 196 -0.41 -5.97 15.48
C GLU A 196 -0.58 -4.85 14.43
N ILE A 197 -0.61 -5.18 13.13
CA ILE A 197 -0.82 -4.20 12.06
C ILE A 197 -2.20 -3.58 12.16
N ASN A 198 -3.24 -4.38 12.35
CA ASN A 198 -4.62 -3.92 12.40
C ASN A 198 -4.87 -2.97 13.57
N GLN A 199 -4.41 -3.34 14.79
CA GLN A 199 -4.58 -2.51 15.98
C GLN A 199 -3.88 -1.15 15.82
N ILE A 200 -2.67 -1.15 15.27
CA ILE A 200 -1.88 0.07 15.06
C ILE A 200 -2.56 1.01 14.06
N PHE A 201 -3.17 0.47 12.99
CA PHE A 201 -3.97 1.25 12.04
C PHE A 201 -5.22 1.86 12.71
N GLU A 202 -5.95 1.10 13.54
CA GLU A 202 -7.09 1.65 14.30
C GLU A 202 -6.67 2.78 15.23
N ASP A 203 -5.60 2.57 16.03
CA ASP A 203 -5.13 3.57 17.00
C ASP A 203 -4.77 4.92 16.34
N HIS A 204 -4.18 4.91 15.14
CA HIS A 204 -3.80 6.15 14.43
C HIS A 204 -4.97 6.82 13.70
N LEU A 205 -6.04 6.07 13.42
CA LEU A 205 -7.26 6.65 12.86
C LEU A 205 -8.15 7.24 13.96
N GLU A 206 -8.16 6.65 15.15
CA GLU A 206 -8.90 7.16 16.31
C GLU A 206 -8.21 8.37 16.99
N THR A 207 -6.87 8.43 17.01
CA THR A 207 -6.12 9.50 17.70
C THR A 207 -6.02 10.83 16.95
N GLY A 208 -6.67 10.96 15.78
CA GLY A 208 -6.75 12.20 15.00
C GLY A 208 -7.43 13.40 15.71
N THR A 209 -7.88 13.26 16.96
CA THR A 209 -8.42 14.36 17.78
C THR A 209 -7.51 14.83 18.92
N GLU A 210 -6.35 14.24 19.17
CA GLU A 210 -5.46 14.73 20.24
C GLU A 210 -4.10 15.18 19.72
N THR A 211 -3.92 16.50 19.69
CA THR A 211 -2.64 17.17 19.54
C THR A 211 -1.65 16.68 20.60
N GLY A 212 -0.73 15.80 20.21
CA GLY A 212 0.33 15.29 21.08
C GLY A 212 1.44 16.32 21.33
N THR A 213 1.21 17.24 22.25
CA THR A 213 2.31 17.97 22.91
C THR A 213 3.06 17.04 23.85
N GLY A 214 4.28 16.64 23.43
CA GLY A 214 5.49 16.46 24.23
C GLY A 214 5.50 15.63 25.52
N THR A 215 6.52 14.79 25.67
CA THR A 215 7.46 14.94 26.80
C THR A 215 8.78 14.21 26.55
N GLY A 216 9.88 14.93 26.79
CA GLY A 216 11.24 14.48 26.57
C GLY A 216 11.72 13.49 27.63
N THR A 217 12.57 12.56 27.19
CA THR A 217 13.36 11.70 28.05
C THR A 217 14.56 12.46 28.60
N GLY A 218 14.43 12.98 29.82
CA GLY A 218 15.56 13.36 30.66
C GLY A 218 16.17 12.11 31.32
N THR A 219 17.36 11.71 30.90
CA THR A 219 18.16 10.70 31.59
C THR A 219 18.84 11.33 32.81
N GLY A 220 18.27 11.09 34.00
CA GLY A 220 18.92 11.33 35.28
C GLY A 220 19.65 10.07 35.75
N THR A 221 20.98 10.10 35.75
CA THR A 221 21.82 9.14 36.47
C THR A 221 22.34 9.82 37.74
N GLY A 222 21.75 9.47 38.87
CA GLY A 222 22.27 9.80 40.18
C GLY A 222 23.38 8.85 40.59
N THR A 223 24.53 9.40 40.96
CA THR A 223 25.54 8.72 41.79
C THR A 223 25.85 9.65 42.95
N GLY A 224 25.38 9.26 44.14
CA GLY A 224 25.75 9.90 45.40
C GLY A 224 27.09 9.39 45.89
N THR A 225 27.91 10.31 46.40
CA THR A 225 28.96 10.03 47.36
C THR A 225 28.98 11.20 48.35
N GLY A 226 28.54 10.91 49.57
CA GLY A 226 28.76 11.78 50.71
C GLY A 226 30.13 11.51 51.31
N THR A 227 30.81 12.56 51.72
CA THR A 227 31.78 12.55 52.82
C THR A 227 31.78 13.96 53.40
N GLY A 228 31.34 14.08 54.65
CA GLY A 228 31.53 15.26 55.47
C GLY A 228 32.89 15.24 56.17
N THR A 229 33.29 16.43 56.62
CA THR A 229 34.08 16.79 57.83
C THR A 229 34.33 18.30 57.67
N GLY A 230 33.83 19.19 58.54
CA GLY A 230 34.46 19.53 59.84
C GLY A 230 35.72 20.35 59.54
N THR A 231 35.86 21.63 59.89
CA THR A 231 35.39 22.46 61.03
C THR A 231 35.46 23.93 60.64
#